data_AF-A0A7L5DMJ3-F1
#
_entry.id   AF-A0A7L5DMJ3-F1
#
_cell.length_a   1.000
_cell.length_b   1.000
_cell.length_c   1.000
_cell.angle_alpha   90.00
_cell.angle_beta   90.00
_cell.angle_gamma   90.00
#
_symmetry.space_group_name_H-M   'P 1'
#
loop_
_entity.id
_entity.type
_entity.pdbx_description
1 polymer ?
#
loop_
_entity_poly.entity_id
_entity_poly.type
_entity_poly.pdbx_seq_one_letter_code
_entity_poly.pdbx_strand_id
1 'polypeptide(L)'
;MCTQSEQDKPTTQAEASANVSAKKPVKVDGEIFTVVEQQPEFPGGMKELGSYMQNNLKYPAAAEKANVQGRVFVNFIVTKTGEITDVRVLKDVGFGTGEEAVRVVGKMPRWEPGRQGTEPVNVRYNLPINFQLDSESEPTGYLKDIKTVVLNGKEVTKEEFQKIPTESIIRVDVDKENSTIKVTTK
;
A
#
# COMPACT_ATOMS: atom_id res chain seq x y z
N MET A 1 -14.74 -45.60 20.69
CA MET A 1 -13.32 -45.89 20.40
C MET A 1 -13.12 -45.80 18.89
N CYS A 2 -11.91 -45.45 18.42
CA CYS A 2 -11.50 -44.77 17.16
C CYS A 2 -11.52 -43.24 17.36
N THR A 3 -10.44 -42.48 17.67
CA THR A 3 -8.98 -42.52 17.33
C THR A 3 -8.79 -42.55 15.81
N GLN A 4 -8.13 -41.62 15.10
CA GLN A 4 -7.23 -40.48 15.33
C GLN A 4 -7.32 -39.59 14.07
N SER A 5 -7.43 -38.26 14.17
CA SER A 5 -6.33 -37.30 13.89
C SER A 5 -5.68 -37.43 12.51
N GLU A 6 -6.26 -36.77 11.50
CA GLU A 6 -5.60 -36.51 10.22
C GLU A 6 -4.79 -35.22 10.34
N GLN A 7 -3.46 -35.35 10.32
CA GLN A 7 -2.51 -34.24 10.30
C GLN A 7 -2.36 -33.76 8.85
N ASP A 8 -2.91 -32.58 8.55
CA ASP A 8 -2.63 -31.91 7.28
C ASP A 8 -1.27 -31.20 7.37
N LYS A 9 -0.30 -31.77 6.65
CA LYS A 9 1.08 -31.31 6.51
C LYS A 9 1.09 -30.11 5.56
N PRO A 10 1.62 -28.93 5.93
CA PRO A 10 1.76 -27.86 4.96
C PRO A 10 2.81 -28.23 3.92
N THR A 11 2.33 -28.35 2.68
CA THR A 11 3.09 -28.54 1.45
C THR A 11 4.17 -27.47 1.31
N THR A 12 5.41 -27.93 1.24
CA THR A 12 6.56 -27.18 0.74
C THR A 12 6.32 -26.80 -0.72
N GLN A 13 6.19 -25.50 -0.99
CA GLN A 13 6.52 -24.95 -2.31
C GLN A 13 7.76 -24.08 -2.16
N ALA A 14 8.85 -24.59 -2.73
CA ALA A 14 10.07 -23.86 -2.98
C ALA A 14 9.94 -23.24 -4.38
N GLU A 15 9.95 -21.91 -4.46
CA GLU A 15 10.39 -21.18 -5.64
C GLU A 15 11.26 -20.01 -5.20
N ALA A 16 12.43 -19.91 -5.81
CA ALA A 16 13.51 -19.00 -5.45
C ALA A 16 13.18 -17.55 -5.85
N SER A 17 13.49 -16.59 -4.98
CA SER A 17 13.95 -15.25 -5.39
C SER A 17 14.60 -14.50 -4.24
N ALA A 18 15.82 -14.02 -4.52
CA ALA A 18 16.62 -13.00 -3.84
C ALA A 18 16.39 -12.79 -2.33
N ASN A 19 17.27 -13.40 -1.52
CA ASN A 19 17.40 -13.15 -0.09
C ASN A 19 17.99 -11.76 0.17
N VAL A 20 17.17 -10.72 0.05
CA VAL A 20 17.50 -9.37 0.54
C VAL A 20 16.99 -9.28 1.98
N SER A 21 17.90 -9.23 2.95
CA SER A 21 17.55 -9.12 4.37
C SER A 21 18.29 -7.95 5.01
N ALA A 22 17.56 -6.98 5.57
CA ALA A 22 18.14 -5.77 6.21
C ALA A 22 18.40 -5.92 7.71
N LYS A 23 17.95 -7.01 8.35
CA LYS A 23 18.27 -7.34 9.74
C LYS A 23 18.72 -8.78 9.84
N LYS A 24 19.96 -9.00 10.32
CA LYS A 24 20.47 -10.34 10.66
C LYS A 24 19.43 -11.07 11.52
N PRO A 25 19.22 -12.39 11.33
CA PRO A 25 18.29 -13.15 12.15
C PRO A 25 18.80 -13.13 13.60
N VAL A 26 18.21 -12.27 14.42
CA VAL A 26 18.36 -12.35 15.86
C VAL A 26 17.65 -13.62 16.29
N LYS A 27 18.31 -14.48 17.08
CA LYS A 27 17.66 -15.65 17.69
C LYS A 27 16.44 -15.15 18.46
N VAL A 28 15.26 -15.46 17.95
CA VAL A 28 14.01 -15.15 18.62
C VAL A 28 13.78 -16.26 19.62
N ASP A 29 13.78 -15.93 20.91
CA ASP A 29 13.45 -16.89 21.97
C ASP A 29 11.96 -17.22 21.91
N GLY A 30 11.63 -18.50 21.71
CA GLY A 30 10.27 -19.03 21.73
C GLY A 30 9.75 -19.53 20.37
N GLU A 31 8.56 -20.13 20.41
CA GLU A 31 7.88 -20.64 19.22
C GLU A 31 7.35 -19.48 18.35
N ILE A 32 7.45 -19.65 17.03
CA ILE A 32 6.96 -18.67 16.06
C ILE A 32 5.66 -19.21 15.47
N PHE A 33 4.57 -18.51 15.72
CA PHE A 33 3.25 -18.87 15.22
C PHE A 33 2.99 -18.20 13.87
N THR A 34 2.28 -18.90 12.98
CA THR A 34 1.78 -18.33 11.72
C THR A 34 0.28 -18.07 11.75
N VAL A 35 -0.43 -18.78 12.64
CA VAL A 35 -1.87 -18.64 12.87
C VAL A 35 -2.07 -18.41 14.35
N VAL A 36 -2.72 -17.30 14.68
CA VAL A 36 -3.00 -16.85 16.05
C VAL A 36 -4.42 -16.31 16.11
N GLU A 37 -5.01 -16.30 17.32
CA GLU A 37 -6.35 -15.74 17.53
C GLU A 37 -6.38 -14.24 17.29
N GLN A 38 -5.33 -13.52 17.70
CA GLN A 38 -5.17 -12.09 17.44
C GLN A 38 -3.88 -11.84 16.66
N GLN A 39 -4.00 -11.36 15.43
CA GLN A 39 -2.85 -11.04 14.58
C GLN A 39 -2.13 -9.79 15.08
N PRO A 40 -0.82 -9.67 14.82
CA PRO A 40 -0.10 -8.42 15.05
C PRO A 40 -0.69 -7.26 14.27
N GLU A 41 -0.73 -6.08 14.88
CA GLU A 41 -1.27 -4.86 14.26
C GLU A 41 -0.24 -3.73 14.32
N PHE A 42 -0.18 -2.92 13.26
CA PHE A 42 0.63 -1.70 13.25
C PHE A 42 0.06 -0.69 14.24
N PRO A 43 0.86 0.11 14.98
CA PRO A 43 0.33 1.09 15.91
C PRO A 43 -0.61 2.10 15.21
N GLY A 44 -1.88 2.11 15.61
CA GLY A 44 -2.93 2.92 14.96
C GLY A 44 -3.64 2.23 13.79
N GLY A 45 -3.40 0.93 13.60
CA GLY A 45 -4.10 0.07 12.65
C GLY A 45 -3.65 0.23 11.21
N MET A 46 -4.42 -0.39 10.31
CA MET A 46 -4.13 -0.45 8.87
C MET A 46 -4.11 0.92 8.19
N LYS A 47 -4.87 1.89 8.70
CA LYS A 47 -4.90 3.26 8.18
C LYS A 47 -3.56 3.96 8.39
N GLU A 48 -3.03 3.89 9.61
CA GLU A 48 -1.74 4.49 9.94
C GLU A 48 -0.59 3.74 9.28
N LEU A 49 -0.72 2.43 9.07
CA LEU A 49 0.22 1.68 8.25
C LEU A 49 0.25 2.21 6.81
N GLY A 50 -0.91 2.46 6.20
CA GLY A 50 -1.01 3.07 4.87
C GLY A 50 -0.33 4.45 4.81
N SER A 51 -0.62 5.33 5.77
CA SER A 51 0.01 6.64 5.91
C SER A 51 1.52 6.53 6.10
N TYR A 52 1.99 5.60 6.94
CA TYR A 52 3.42 5.36 7.16
C TYR A 52 4.10 4.92 5.87
N MET A 53 3.50 4.00 5.11
CA MET A 53 4.01 3.56 3.82
C MET A 53 4.09 4.72 2.83
N GLN A 54 3.04 5.52 2.68
CA GLN A 54 3.05 6.66 1.76
C GLN A 54 4.16 7.67 2.08
N ASN A 55 4.47 7.90 3.36
CA ASN A 55 5.48 8.86 3.78
C ASN A 55 6.92 8.31 3.75
N ASN A 56 7.10 6.99 3.89
CA ASN A 56 8.43 6.38 4.07
C ASN A 56 8.88 5.53 2.87
N LEU A 57 7.94 5.05 2.05
CA LEU A 57 8.20 4.25 0.85
C LEU A 57 8.63 5.17 -0.29
N LYS A 58 9.83 4.95 -0.80
CA LYS A 58 10.36 5.68 -1.95
C LYS A 58 10.32 4.78 -3.16
N TYR A 59 9.71 5.24 -4.25
CA TYR A 59 9.76 4.48 -5.49
C TYR A 59 11.22 4.42 -5.99
N PRO A 60 11.79 3.24 -6.26
CA PRO A 60 13.13 3.16 -6.82
C PRO A 60 13.18 3.73 -8.24
N ALA A 61 14.14 4.60 -8.54
CA ALA A 61 14.26 5.24 -9.86
C ALA A 61 14.39 4.24 -11.02
N ALA A 62 14.95 3.05 -10.77
CA ALA A 62 15.02 1.98 -11.77
C ALA A 62 13.63 1.41 -12.10
N ALA A 63 12.78 1.24 -11.08
CA ALA A 63 11.41 0.77 -11.24
C ALA A 63 10.51 1.85 -11.87
N GLU A 64 10.72 3.13 -11.54
CA GLU A 64 10.02 4.27 -12.18
C GLU A 64 10.33 4.33 -13.68
N LYS A 65 11.61 4.30 -14.07
CA LYS A 65 12.03 4.35 -15.47
C LYS A 65 11.53 3.16 -16.29
N ALA A 66 11.46 2.01 -15.65
CA ALA A 66 10.98 0.78 -16.28
C ALA A 66 9.44 0.63 -16.23
N ASN A 67 8.71 1.60 -15.67
CA ASN A 67 7.26 1.55 -15.46
C ASN A 67 6.81 0.26 -14.74
N VAL A 68 7.63 -0.25 -13.84
CA VAL A 68 7.40 -1.53 -13.17
C VAL A 68 6.44 -1.29 -12.03
N GLN A 69 5.27 -1.91 -12.08
CA GLN A 69 4.26 -1.86 -11.01
C GLN A 69 3.97 -3.28 -10.51
N GLY A 70 3.51 -3.40 -9.27
CA GLY A 70 3.00 -4.65 -8.73
C GLY A 70 3.18 -4.79 -7.21
N ARG A 71 2.99 -6.02 -6.74
CA ARG A 71 2.98 -6.33 -5.30
C ARG A 71 4.26 -7.02 -4.89
N VAL A 72 4.93 -6.46 -3.90
CA VAL A 72 6.06 -7.05 -3.19
C VAL A 72 5.53 -7.65 -1.89
N PHE A 73 5.86 -8.91 -1.63
CA PHE A 73 5.47 -9.60 -0.39
C PHE A 73 6.66 -9.68 0.54
N VAL A 74 6.55 -9.03 1.70
CA VAL A 74 7.60 -9.04 2.72
C VAL A 74 7.14 -9.89 3.90
N ASN A 75 7.97 -10.86 4.26
CA ASN A 75 7.79 -11.67 5.45
C ASN A 75 8.71 -11.20 6.57
N PHE A 76 8.17 -11.11 7.78
CA PHE A 76 8.94 -10.76 8.96
C PHE A 76 8.31 -11.37 10.22
N ILE A 77 9.05 -11.36 11.32
CA ILE A 77 8.56 -11.82 12.62
C ILE A 77 8.30 -10.60 13.49
N VAL A 78 7.07 -10.49 14.00
CA VAL A 78 6.72 -9.60 15.10
C VAL A 78 6.92 -10.37 16.38
N THR A 79 7.86 -9.92 17.21
CA THR A 79 8.16 -10.54 18.49
C THR A 79 7.08 -10.21 19.54
N LYS A 80 7.07 -10.94 20.65
CA LYS A 80 6.17 -10.68 21.80
C LYS A 80 6.30 -9.26 22.40
N THR A 81 7.38 -8.54 22.11
CA THR A 81 7.60 -7.14 22.53
C THR A 81 7.14 -6.13 21.48
N GLY A 82 6.66 -6.59 20.32
CA GLY A 82 6.27 -5.74 19.19
C GLY A 82 7.42 -5.39 18.24
N GLU A 83 8.64 -5.88 18.49
CA GLU A 83 9.79 -5.58 17.64
C GLU A 83 9.79 -6.47 16.40
N ILE A 84 10.19 -5.89 15.25
CA ILE A 84 10.32 -6.61 14.00
C ILE A 84 11.74 -7.17 13.83
N THR A 85 11.80 -8.45 13.49
CA THR A 85 13.04 -9.19 13.19
C THR A 85 12.85 -10.12 11.98
N ASP A 86 13.95 -10.68 11.47
CA ASP A 86 13.98 -11.64 10.36
C ASP A 86 13.19 -11.18 9.11
N VAL A 87 13.42 -9.93 8.68
CA VAL A 87 12.75 -9.36 7.50
C VAL A 87 13.33 -9.96 6.22
N ARG A 88 12.46 -10.51 5.37
CA ARG A 88 12.79 -11.18 4.11
C ARG A 88 11.75 -10.85 3.04
N VAL A 89 12.19 -10.77 1.79
CA VAL A 89 11.28 -10.68 0.64
C VAL A 89 10.90 -12.09 0.19
N LEU A 90 9.61 -12.39 0.09
CA LEU A 90 9.12 -13.66 -0.48
C LEU A 90 8.91 -13.55 -1.98
N LYS A 91 8.42 -12.41 -2.43
CA LYS A 91 8.15 -12.13 -3.84
C LYS A 91 8.43 -10.68 -4.12
N ASP A 92 9.24 -10.44 -5.14
CA ASP A 92 9.63 -9.11 -5.59
C ASP A 92 9.22 -8.92 -7.06
N VAL A 93 8.91 -7.69 -7.43
CA VAL A 93 8.77 -7.29 -8.84
C VAL A 93 10.11 -6.85 -9.44
N GLY A 94 11.13 -6.65 -8.59
CA GLY A 94 12.51 -6.36 -8.96
C GLY A 94 12.82 -4.87 -9.02
N PHE A 95 13.89 -4.49 -9.70
CA PHE A 95 14.24 -3.07 -9.95
C PHE A 95 14.41 -2.21 -8.68
N GLY A 96 14.80 -2.80 -7.55
CA GLY A 96 14.99 -2.07 -6.30
C GLY A 96 13.81 -2.12 -5.33
N THR A 97 12.66 -2.66 -5.73
CA THR A 97 11.43 -2.58 -4.91
C THR A 97 11.52 -3.46 -3.67
N GLY A 98 12.12 -4.65 -3.77
CA GLY A 98 12.35 -5.53 -2.63
C GLY A 98 13.29 -4.90 -1.61
N GLU A 99 14.41 -4.33 -2.03
CA GLU A 99 15.37 -3.68 -1.13
C GLU A 99 14.75 -2.50 -0.38
N GLU A 100 13.97 -1.68 -1.07
CA GLU A 100 13.24 -0.58 -0.46
C GLU A 100 12.18 -1.08 0.52
N ALA A 101 11.42 -2.11 0.15
CA ALA A 101 10.40 -2.71 1.00
C ALA A 101 11.02 -3.22 2.32
N VAL A 102 12.15 -3.93 2.25
CA VAL A 102 12.87 -4.42 3.43
C VAL A 102 13.38 -3.25 4.28
N ARG A 103 13.89 -2.17 3.66
CA ARG A 103 14.35 -0.98 4.37
C ARG A 103 13.23 -0.31 5.16
N VAL A 104 12.05 -0.17 4.57
CA VAL A 104 10.90 0.49 5.19
C VAL A 104 10.33 -0.36 6.33
N VAL A 105 10.16 -1.66 6.10
CA VAL A 105 9.70 -2.62 7.12
C VAL A 105 10.67 -2.70 8.30
N GLY A 106 11.98 -2.73 8.04
CA GLY A 106 13.00 -2.76 9.10
C GLY A 106 13.04 -1.51 9.99
N LYS A 107 12.48 -0.38 9.52
CA LYS A 107 12.42 0.91 10.23
C LYS A 107 11.06 1.20 10.87
N MET A 108 10.10 0.29 10.76
CA MET A 108 8.79 0.50 11.38
C MET A 108 8.90 0.65 12.90
N PRO A 109 7.95 1.39 13.52
CA PRO A 109 7.80 1.43 14.96
C PRO A 109 7.47 0.04 15.53
N ARG A 110 7.39 -0.06 16.86
CA ARG A 110 6.92 -1.28 17.52
C ARG A 110 5.45 -1.54 17.17
N TRP A 111 5.16 -2.78 16.78
CA TRP A 111 3.83 -3.27 16.49
C TRP A 111 3.15 -3.75 17.76
N GLU A 112 1.82 -3.82 17.72
CA GLU A 112 1.08 -4.59 18.71
C GLU A 112 1.34 -6.09 18.45
N PRO A 113 1.85 -6.84 19.44
CA PRO A 113 2.18 -8.24 19.25
C PRO A 113 0.91 -9.08 19.09
N GLY A 114 1.02 -10.16 18.32
CA GLY A 114 -0.05 -11.14 18.24
C GLY A 114 -0.25 -11.87 19.57
N ARG A 115 -1.46 -12.37 19.81
CA ARG A 115 -1.83 -13.05 21.06
C ARG A 115 -2.49 -14.40 20.80
N GLN A 116 -2.18 -15.33 21.69
CA GLN A 116 -2.89 -16.60 21.87
C GLN A 116 -3.45 -16.61 23.29
N GLY A 117 -4.77 -16.58 23.42
CA GLY A 117 -5.46 -16.31 24.68
C GLY A 117 -5.04 -14.96 25.28
N THR A 118 -4.38 -15.02 26.43
CA THR A 118 -3.89 -13.83 27.15
C THR A 118 -2.39 -13.57 26.97
N GLU A 119 -1.66 -14.46 26.29
CA GLU A 119 -0.20 -14.39 26.18
C GLU A 119 0.26 -13.79 24.84
N PRO A 120 1.19 -12.81 24.85
CA PRO A 120 1.80 -12.31 23.63
C PRO A 120 2.82 -13.32 23.09
N VAL A 121 2.70 -13.63 21.79
CA VAL A 121 3.51 -14.65 21.13
C VAL A 121 4.27 -14.06 19.94
N ASN A 122 5.35 -14.73 19.52
CA ASN A 122 6.08 -14.34 18.32
C ASN A 122 5.28 -14.80 17.10
N VAL A 123 4.98 -13.88 16.17
CA VAL A 123 4.16 -14.19 15.00
C VAL A 123 4.90 -13.84 13.72
N ARG A 124 4.90 -14.79 12.78
CA ARG A 124 5.38 -14.54 11.42
C ARG A 124 4.25 -13.90 10.60
N TYR A 125 4.50 -12.69 10.11
CA TYR A 125 3.55 -11.87 9.37
C TYR A 125 4.01 -11.70 7.91
N ASN A 126 3.05 -11.65 6.99
CA ASN A 126 3.30 -11.37 5.57
C ASN A 126 2.56 -10.09 5.17
N LEU A 127 3.32 -9.07 4.81
CA LEU A 127 2.80 -7.77 4.43
C LEU A 127 2.91 -7.58 2.91
N PRO A 128 1.78 -7.51 2.19
CA PRO A 128 1.77 -7.10 0.79
C PRO A 128 1.96 -5.59 0.67
N ILE A 129 2.98 -5.16 -0.07
CA ILE A 129 3.26 -3.76 -0.40
C ILE A 129 2.99 -3.56 -1.88
N ASN A 130 2.08 -2.65 -2.20
CA ASN A 130 1.70 -2.34 -3.57
C ASN A 130 2.53 -1.16 -4.08
N PHE A 131 3.40 -1.40 -5.05
CA PHE A 131 4.09 -0.36 -5.81
C PHE A 131 3.25 -0.04 -7.03
N GLN A 132 2.68 1.16 -7.03
CA GLN A 132 1.88 1.66 -8.12
C GLN A 132 2.38 3.05 -8.47
N LEU A 133 2.75 3.22 -9.73
CA LEU A 133 2.95 4.54 -10.30
C LEU A 133 1.56 5.14 -10.50
N ASP A 134 1.37 6.38 -10.06
CA ASP A 134 0.24 7.19 -10.52
C ASP A 134 0.44 7.43 -12.01
N SER A 135 -0.07 6.50 -12.82
CA SER A 135 0.07 6.57 -14.26
C SER A 135 -0.62 7.85 -14.71
N GLU A 136 0.14 8.73 -15.34
CA GLU A 136 -0.30 9.92 -16.06
C GLU A 136 -1.21 9.59 -17.28
N SER A 137 -1.72 8.35 -17.39
CA SER A 137 -2.45 7.83 -18.55
C SER A 137 -3.95 7.67 -18.35
N GLU A 138 -4.51 8.06 -17.19
CA GLU A 138 -5.96 8.27 -17.07
C GLU A 138 -6.21 9.78 -17.07
N PRO A 139 -6.80 10.34 -18.13
CA PRO A 139 -7.12 11.76 -18.20
C PRO A 139 -8.36 12.11 -17.37
N THR A 140 -8.41 11.64 -16.11
CA THR A 140 -9.42 12.03 -15.12
C THR A 140 -8.95 13.25 -14.30
N GLY A 141 -7.79 13.82 -14.69
CA GLY A 141 -7.16 14.99 -14.08
C GLY A 141 -7.37 16.32 -14.80
N TYR A 142 -8.21 16.42 -15.84
CA TYR A 142 -8.40 17.68 -16.57
C TYR A 142 -8.96 18.84 -15.72
N LEU A 143 -9.41 18.58 -14.49
CA LEU A 143 -9.96 19.60 -13.61
C LEU A 143 -9.11 19.92 -12.37
N LYS A 144 -7.91 19.33 -12.20
CA LYS A 144 -7.10 19.57 -10.98
C LYS A 144 -6.54 20.99 -10.90
N ASP A 145 -6.22 21.60 -12.04
CA ASP A 145 -5.62 22.94 -12.11
C ASP A 145 -6.60 24.05 -12.49
N ILE A 146 -7.88 23.74 -12.70
CA ILE A 146 -8.86 24.76 -13.06
C ILE A 146 -9.14 25.64 -11.85
N LYS A 147 -8.82 26.92 -12.00
CA LYS A 147 -9.05 27.95 -10.98
C LYS A 147 -10.50 28.40 -10.99
N THR A 148 -11.06 28.57 -12.18
CA THR A 148 -12.37 29.20 -12.37
C THR A 148 -13.18 28.47 -13.45
N VAL A 149 -14.46 28.26 -13.18
CA VAL A 149 -15.46 27.83 -14.18
C VAL A 149 -16.41 28.98 -14.42
N VAL A 150 -16.61 29.36 -15.68
CA VAL A 150 -17.48 30.46 -16.10
C VAL A 150 -18.65 29.89 -16.89
N LEU A 151 -19.87 30.22 -16.49
CA LEU A 151 -21.10 29.84 -17.17
C LEU A 151 -21.80 31.06 -17.69
N ASN A 152 -22.06 31.10 -19.01
CA ASN A 152 -22.76 32.21 -19.67
C ASN A 152 -22.20 33.60 -19.29
N GLY A 153 -20.87 33.68 -19.08
CA GLY A 153 -20.16 34.90 -18.72
C GLY A 153 -20.02 35.18 -17.21
N LYS A 154 -20.52 34.31 -16.32
CA LYS A 154 -20.42 34.47 -14.86
C LYS A 154 -19.59 33.35 -14.22
N GLU A 155 -18.68 33.70 -13.32
CA GLU A 155 -17.95 32.71 -12.51
C GLU A 155 -18.91 31.93 -11.62
N VAL A 156 -18.74 30.61 -11.55
CA VAL A 156 -19.60 29.71 -10.78
C VAL A 156 -18.82 28.79 -9.87
N THR A 157 -19.49 28.39 -8.80
CA THR A 157 -18.94 27.42 -7.84
C THR A 157 -19.05 25.99 -8.36
N LYS A 158 -18.26 25.08 -7.78
CA LYS A 158 -18.26 23.65 -8.15
C LYS A 158 -19.65 23.01 -7.99
N GLU A 159 -20.42 23.46 -7.01
CA GLU A 159 -21.78 22.97 -6.72
C GLU A 159 -22.81 23.44 -7.74
N GLU A 160 -22.66 24.66 -8.26
CA GLU A 160 -23.51 25.18 -9.32
C GLU A 160 -23.22 24.50 -10.66
N PHE A 161 -21.94 24.22 -10.95
CA PHE A 161 -21.54 23.50 -12.15
C PHE A 161 -22.12 22.07 -12.22
N GLN A 162 -22.18 21.36 -11.09
CA GLN A 162 -22.71 20.00 -11.02
C GLN A 162 -24.24 19.92 -11.20
N LYS A 163 -24.96 21.01 -10.96
CA LYS A 163 -26.44 21.06 -11.10
C LYS A 163 -26.89 21.31 -12.53
N ILE A 164 -25.97 21.46 -13.47
CA ILE A 164 -26.29 21.82 -14.85
C ILE A 164 -26.59 20.53 -15.61
N PRO A 165 -27.78 20.43 -16.23
CA PRO A 165 -28.06 19.31 -17.10
C PRO A 165 -27.09 19.33 -18.29
N THR A 166 -26.39 18.21 -18.50
CA THR A 166 -25.40 18.06 -19.57
C THR A 166 -25.99 18.35 -20.95
N GLU A 167 -27.30 18.13 -21.12
CA GLU A 167 -28.05 18.38 -22.35
C GLU A 167 -28.19 19.86 -22.70
N SER A 168 -28.04 20.75 -21.72
CA SER A 168 -28.08 22.19 -21.95
C SER A 168 -26.75 22.75 -22.40
N ILE A 169 -25.65 21.99 -22.38
CA ILE A 169 -24.31 22.48 -22.75
C ILE A 169 -24.18 22.54 -24.27
N ILE A 170 -24.01 23.75 -24.81
CA ILE A 170 -23.77 23.98 -26.25
C ILE A 170 -22.27 23.93 -26.56
N ARG A 171 -21.46 24.56 -25.70
CA ARG A 171 -20.04 24.76 -25.96
C ARG A 171 -19.23 24.75 -24.67
N VAL A 172 -18.04 24.17 -24.74
CA VAL A 172 -17.04 24.21 -23.67
C VAL A 172 -15.73 24.70 -24.28
N ASP A 173 -15.27 25.87 -23.85
CA ASP A 173 -13.95 26.41 -24.19
C ASP A 173 -13.03 26.25 -22.99
N VAL A 174 -11.88 25.61 -23.20
CA VAL A 174 -10.85 25.40 -22.17
C VAL A 174 -9.70 26.36 -22.45
N ASP A 175 -9.56 27.37 -21.60
CA ASP A 175 -8.44 28.29 -21.61
C ASP A 175 -7.34 27.71 -20.70
N LYS A 176 -6.33 27.10 -21.32
CA LYS A 176 -5.24 26.44 -20.60
C LYS A 176 -4.27 27.43 -19.95
N GLU A 177 -4.06 28.60 -20.55
CA GLU A 177 -3.14 29.62 -20.05
C GLU A 177 -3.66 30.26 -18.75
N ASN A 178 -4.97 30.52 -18.69
CA ASN A 178 -5.64 31.09 -17.52
C ASN A 178 -6.31 30.04 -16.64
N SER A 179 -6.17 28.75 -16.97
CA SER A 179 -6.76 27.62 -16.25
C SER A 179 -8.27 27.82 -16.00
N THR A 180 -8.98 28.31 -17.02
CA THR A 180 -10.40 28.66 -16.95
C THR A 180 -11.21 27.81 -17.92
N ILE A 181 -12.33 27.25 -17.46
CA ILE A 181 -13.31 26.63 -18.36
C ILE A 181 -14.49 27.58 -18.54
N LYS A 182 -14.81 27.91 -19.78
CA LYS A 182 -16.04 28.62 -20.16
C LYS A 182 -17.02 27.63 -20.73
N VAL A 183 -18.18 27.52 -20.10
CA VAL A 183 -19.28 26.67 -20.56
C VAL A 183 -20.44 27.56 -20.97
N THR A 184 -20.91 27.39 -22.19
CA THR A 184 -22.08 28.07 -22.74
C THR A 184 -23.23 27.10 -22.82
N THR A 185 -24.35 27.43 -22.19
CA THR A 185 -25.57 26.63 -22.22
C THR A 185 -26.65 27.26 -23.11
N LYS A 186 -27.62 26.45 -23.55
CA LYS A 186 -28.82 26.90 -24.28
C LYS A 186 -29.81 27.63 -23.36
#